data_AF-A0AAY4D215-F1
#
_entry.id   AF-A0AAY4D215-F1
#
_cell.length_a   1.000
_cell.length_b   1.000
_cell.length_c   1.000
_cell.angle_alpha   90.00
_cell.angle_beta   90.00
_cell.angle_gamma   90.00
#
_symmetry.space_group_name_H-M   'P 1'
#
loop_
_entity.id
_entity.type
_entity.pdbx_description
1 polymer ?
#
loop_
_entity_poly.entity_id
_entity_poly.type
_entity_poly.pdbx_seq_one_letter_code
_entity_poly.pdbx_strand_id
1 'polypeptide(L)'
;MLRLSVPAYVALLGGFLACAAAAGGGLVNEEVKRTVDLTTHLAKITAEILLANEGDAAAHSFTVGLEAELAPHLAYIGAAPFPTHITQAERQLVVFQGNHYLYSPYLTRIQSSRVRLASKNVETYTKLGNPSKNDEMIEYGPFRDVAPFTQDVMKIHYENNTPFLTISSITRTIEVSHWGNIAVEETIDLRHTGADLKGPFSRYDYQRQSDSGISSIKSFKTILPASAQDVYYRDEIGNISTSHLQVLEDSVEVEVRPRFPLFGGWKTHYLIGYNLPSYEYLYALGDQYALKMRLLDHVYDDQVIDLLTVKIVLPEGTFTWTRLIVATKRNLVEQHIQDMVVHYTFNKILMLQEPLLVVGAFYILFFTVIIYDPAAEVRMKVASITEQVLTLVNKRLGLYRHMDEVVNRYKQSRDSGALNSGRKALETSHRALTNDINSLQVRLKAEGSDLAEKVAELQKLDGQVKDLACRSCQEAERLVVGKVKKEAYIENEKGLTGRRLELVSRIDGLLDAL
;
A
#
# COMPACT_ATOMS: atom_id res chain seq x y z
N MET A 1 14.41 -29.52 38.70
CA MET A 1 15.32 -28.51 38.14
C MET A 1 14.46 -27.44 37.49
N LEU A 2 14.33 -26.27 38.11
CA LEU A 2 13.56 -25.16 37.54
C LEU A 2 14.55 -24.29 36.76
N ARG A 3 14.40 -24.22 35.44
CA ARG A 3 15.15 -23.27 34.60
C ARG A 3 14.34 -21.98 34.51
N LEU A 4 14.77 -20.95 35.22
CA LEU A 4 14.24 -19.60 35.07
C LEU A 4 15.19 -18.84 34.14
N SER A 5 14.81 -18.77 32.87
CA SER A 5 15.23 -17.64 32.05
C SER A 5 14.33 -16.47 32.44
N VAL A 6 14.90 -15.28 32.63
CA VAL A 6 14.09 -14.06 32.74
C VAL A 6 14.07 -13.36 31.37
N PRO A 7 13.25 -13.81 30.41
CA PRO A 7 12.59 -12.92 29.47
C PRO A 7 11.20 -12.66 30.03
N ALA A 8 10.90 -11.39 30.33
CA ALA A 8 9.74 -10.94 31.07
C ALA A 8 8.40 -11.62 30.64
N TYR A 9 8.03 -12.68 31.36
CA TYR A 9 6.68 -13.23 31.41
C TYR A 9 6.34 -13.56 32.87
N VAL A 10 6.25 -12.52 33.68
CA VAL A 10 5.54 -12.57 34.95
C VAL A 10 4.40 -11.57 34.82
N ALA A 11 3.16 -12.08 34.80
CA ALA A 11 1.98 -11.26 34.99
C ALA A 11 2.03 -10.68 36.41
N LEU A 12 2.71 -9.54 36.57
CA LEU A 12 2.66 -8.74 37.78
C LEU A 12 1.29 -8.05 37.82
N LEU A 13 0.31 -8.75 38.39
CA LEU A 13 -0.87 -8.11 38.95
C LEU A 13 -0.38 -7.07 39.95
N GLY A 14 -0.73 -5.81 39.67
CA GLY A 14 -0.36 -4.65 40.47
C GLY A 14 -0.67 -4.86 41.95
N GLY A 15 0.39 -5.10 42.69
CA GLY A 15 0.39 -5.22 44.14
C GLY A 15 1.81 -4.96 44.61
N PHE A 16 2.16 -3.68 44.77
CA PHE A 16 3.31 -3.29 45.59
C PHE A 16 2.96 -3.65 47.04
N LEU A 17 3.11 -4.92 47.38
CA LEU A 17 3.17 -5.39 48.74
C LEU A 17 4.64 -5.46 49.10
N ALA A 18 5.12 -4.38 49.73
CA ALA A 18 6.18 -4.47 50.71
C ALA A 18 5.64 -5.28 51.92
N CYS A 19 5.32 -6.54 51.69
CA CYS A 19 5.11 -7.51 52.74
C CYS A 19 6.34 -8.40 52.72
N ALA A 20 7.08 -8.35 53.82
CA ALA A 20 7.81 -9.49 54.33
C ALA A 20 6.80 -10.61 54.67
N ALA A 21 6.04 -11.07 53.67
CA ALA A 21 5.27 -12.30 53.78
C ALA A 21 6.32 -13.40 53.84
N ALA A 22 6.41 -14.06 55.00
CA ALA A 22 7.28 -15.18 55.28
C ALA A 22 7.37 -16.09 54.05
N ALA A 23 8.48 -16.01 53.32
CA ALA A 23 8.66 -16.79 52.13
C ALA A 23 8.75 -18.26 52.53
N GLY A 24 7.71 -19.00 52.16
CA GLY A 24 7.62 -20.46 52.13
C GLY A 24 8.30 -21.20 53.27
N GLY A 25 7.51 -21.67 54.24
CA GLY A 25 7.97 -22.62 55.25
C GLY A 25 8.79 -23.75 54.63
N GLY A 26 10.10 -23.73 54.87
CA GLY A 26 11.04 -24.78 54.51
C GLY A 26 11.58 -24.82 53.08
N LEU A 27 11.26 -23.86 52.18
CA LEU A 27 11.88 -23.86 50.84
C LEU A 27 13.33 -23.33 50.89
N VAL A 28 14.26 -24.09 50.31
CA VAL A 28 15.70 -23.78 50.26
C VAL A 28 16.21 -23.95 48.83
N ASN A 29 17.06 -23.01 48.38
CA ASN A 29 17.80 -23.19 47.14
C ASN A 29 19.05 -24.03 47.44
N GLU A 30 19.07 -25.30 47.05
CA GLU A 30 20.23 -26.19 47.22
C GLU A 30 21.42 -25.73 46.37
N GLU A 31 21.14 -25.45 45.10
CA GLU A 31 22.15 -25.02 44.15
C GLU A 31 21.57 -23.95 43.22
N VAL A 32 22.30 -22.85 43.06
CA VAL A 32 21.99 -21.80 42.09
C VAL A 32 23.16 -21.65 41.13
N LYS A 33 22.88 -21.80 39.83
CA LYS A 33 23.81 -21.46 38.74
C LYS A 33 23.26 -20.27 37.99
N ARG A 34 23.92 -19.13 38.15
CA ARG A 34 23.53 -17.89 37.49
C ARG A 34 24.47 -17.59 36.34
N THR A 35 23.93 -17.29 35.17
CA THR A 35 24.70 -16.76 34.03
C THR A 35 24.23 -15.35 33.72
N VAL A 36 25.18 -14.41 33.68
CA VAL A 36 24.97 -13.01 33.30
C VAL A 36 25.67 -12.80 31.96
N ASP A 37 24.90 -12.69 30.89
CA ASP A 37 25.43 -12.41 29.55
C ASP A 37 25.42 -10.90 29.29
N LEU A 38 26.61 -10.33 29.13
CA LEU A 38 26.88 -8.91 28.87
C LEU A 38 27.51 -8.68 27.48
N THR A 39 27.32 -9.62 26.56
CA THR A 39 27.88 -9.57 25.20
C THR A 39 27.25 -8.49 24.33
N THR A 40 26.01 -8.08 24.63
CA THR A 40 25.27 -7.06 23.88
C THR A 40 25.10 -5.80 24.73
N HIS A 41 24.33 -4.82 24.25
CA HIS A 41 23.98 -3.63 25.03
C HIS A 41 22.97 -3.94 26.17
N LEU A 42 22.38 -5.14 26.17
CA LEU A 42 21.45 -5.63 27.17
C LEU A 42 22.11 -6.72 28.04
N ALA A 43 21.92 -6.64 29.35
CA ALA A 43 22.31 -7.68 30.28
C ALA A 43 21.20 -8.73 30.40
N LYS A 44 21.51 -9.97 30.01
CA LYS A 44 20.59 -11.11 30.12
C LYS A 44 21.01 -11.97 31.30
N ILE A 45 20.13 -12.11 32.29
CA ILE A 45 20.40 -12.90 33.51
C ILE A 45 19.53 -14.15 33.48
N THR A 46 20.17 -15.30 33.56
CA THR A 46 19.51 -16.61 33.66
C THR A 46 19.94 -17.30 34.93
N ALA A 47 19.00 -17.92 35.65
CA ALA A 47 19.26 -18.63 36.89
C ALA A 47 18.66 -20.03 36.82
N GLU A 48 19.51 -21.04 36.92
CA GLU A 48 19.08 -22.42 37.16
C GLU A 48 19.03 -22.65 38.67
N ILE A 49 17.85 -22.95 39.20
CA ILE A 49 17.63 -23.11 40.64
C ILE A 49 17.23 -24.56 40.92
N LEU A 50 18.04 -25.23 41.74
CA LEU A 50 17.69 -26.49 42.36
C LEU A 50 17.04 -26.21 43.72
N LEU A 51 15.75 -26.51 43.81
CA LEU A 51 14.92 -26.26 44.98
C LEU A 51 14.75 -27.53 45.80
N ALA A 52 14.88 -27.41 47.12
CA ALA A 52 14.46 -28.42 48.10
C ALA A 52 13.32 -27.87 48.97
N ASN A 53 12.38 -28.75 49.31
CA ASN A 53 11.36 -28.48 50.30
C ASN A 53 11.71 -29.23 51.58
N GLU A 54 12.18 -28.50 52.58
CA GLU A 54 12.48 -28.97 53.93
C GLU A 54 11.32 -28.72 54.90
N GLY A 55 10.18 -28.22 54.40
CA GLY A 55 8.99 -27.97 55.20
C GLY A 55 8.13 -29.23 55.36
N ASP A 56 7.32 -29.24 56.43
CA ASP A 56 6.41 -30.35 56.74
C ASP A 56 5.18 -30.45 55.80
N ALA A 57 5.01 -29.48 54.90
CA ALA A 57 3.88 -29.39 53.98
C ALA A 57 4.35 -29.23 52.53
N ALA A 58 3.53 -29.65 51.57
CA ALA A 58 3.79 -29.47 50.15
C ALA A 58 3.75 -27.97 49.76
N ALA A 59 4.75 -27.52 49.00
CA ALA A 59 4.78 -26.17 48.44
C ALA A 59 4.13 -26.09 47.05
N HIS A 60 3.25 -25.11 46.85
CA HIS A 60 2.52 -24.91 45.57
C HIS A 60 2.87 -23.60 44.85
N SER A 61 3.72 -22.77 45.45
CA SER A 61 4.14 -21.50 44.87
C SER A 61 5.62 -21.25 45.13
N PHE A 62 6.25 -20.49 44.23
CA PHE A 62 7.65 -20.07 44.33
C PHE A 62 7.70 -18.55 44.13
N THR A 63 8.33 -17.84 45.07
CA THR A 63 8.42 -16.37 45.04
C THR A 63 9.76 -15.94 44.46
N VAL A 64 9.73 -15.15 43.39
CA VAL A 64 10.94 -14.57 42.79
C VAL A 64 11.20 -13.20 43.42
N GLY A 65 12.41 -13.01 43.97
CA GLY A 65 12.87 -11.71 44.45
C GLY A 65 13.41 -10.86 43.29
N LEU A 66 13.20 -9.54 43.39
CA LEU A 66 13.80 -8.56 42.48
C LEU A 66 14.35 -7.39 43.33
N GLU A 67 15.58 -6.95 43.03
CA GLU A 67 16.13 -5.75 43.66
C GLU A 67 15.27 -4.51 43.31
N ALA A 68 15.01 -3.67 44.31
CA ALA A 68 14.18 -2.47 44.13
C ALA A 68 14.73 -1.52 43.04
N GLU A 69 16.04 -1.46 42.88
CA GLU A 69 16.73 -0.64 41.88
C GLU A 69 16.47 -1.11 40.44
N LEU A 70 16.15 -2.39 40.24
CA LEU A 70 15.92 -2.98 38.92
C LEU A 70 14.44 -2.99 38.52
N ALA A 71 13.53 -2.74 39.46
CA ALA A 71 12.08 -2.68 39.21
C ALA A 71 11.66 -1.79 38.01
N PRO A 72 12.18 -0.56 37.84
CA PRO A 72 11.83 0.27 36.67
C PRO A 72 12.41 -0.26 35.34
N HIS A 73 13.39 -1.16 35.41
CA HIS A 73 14.15 -1.71 34.29
C HIS A 73 13.89 -3.22 34.08
N LEU A 74 12.75 -3.73 34.52
CA LEU A 74 12.46 -5.17 34.51
C LEU A 74 12.51 -5.81 33.10
N ALA A 75 12.19 -5.04 32.06
CA ALA A 75 12.23 -5.54 30.69
C ALA A 75 13.66 -5.78 30.20
N TYR A 76 14.61 -4.93 30.62
CA TYR A 76 16.02 -5.05 30.29
C TYR A 76 16.90 -4.20 31.24
N ILE A 77 18.09 -4.70 31.53
CA ILE A 77 19.12 -3.97 32.26
C ILE A 77 20.23 -3.62 31.29
N GLY A 78 20.61 -2.35 31.18
CA GLY A 78 21.66 -1.92 30.24
C GLY A 78 23.02 -1.77 30.91
N ALA A 79 24.09 -2.00 30.15
CA ALA A 79 25.42 -1.51 30.53
C ALA A 79 25.54 -0.01 30.15
N ALA A 80 26.14 0.80 31.01
CA ALA A 80 26.28 2.24 30.76
C ALA A 80 27.67 2.57 30.19
N PRO A 81 27.79 3.45 29.19
CA PRO A 81 29.09 3.86 28.66
C PRO A 81 29.93 4.57 29.71
N PHE A 82 31.19 4.16 29.84
CA PHE A 82 32.18 4.80 30.70
C PHE A 82 33.57 4.65 30.08
N PRO A 83 34.14 5.71 29.48
CA PRO A 83 33.68 7.10 29.52
C PRO A 83 32.37 7.33 28.74
N THR A 84 31.63 8.39 29.10
CA THR A 84 30.37 8.75 28.43
C THR A 84 30.59 9.37 27.06
N HIS A 85 31.80 9.82 26.75
CA HIS A 85 32.17 10.45 25.49
C HIS A 85 33.46 9.82 24.96
N ILE A 86 33.47 9.42 23.69
CA ILE A 86 34.63 8.83 23.01
C ILE A 86 34.90 9.54 21.68
N THR A 87 36.16 9.67 21.30
CA THR A 87 36.51 10.17 19.97
C THR A 87 36.22 9.15 18.88
N GLN A 88 36.20 9.57 17.62
CA GLN A 88 35.90 8.70 16.48
C GLN A 88 36.79 7.44 16.38
N ALA A 89 38.03 7.50 16.87
CA ALA A 89 39.00 6.40 16.82
C ALA A 89 39.08 5.57 18.11
N GLU A 90 38.36 5.98 19.16
CA GLU A 90 38.37 5.30 20.45
C GLU A 90 37.38 4.13 20.49
N ARG A 91 37.73 3.11 21.29
CA ARG A 91 36.87 1.96 21.57
C ARG A 91 35.92 2.28 22.71
N GLN A 92 34.73 1.71 22.65
CA GLN A 92 33.72 1.88 23.68
C GLN A 92 33.98 0.96 24.86
N LEU A 93 34.07 1.55 26.04
CA LEU A 93 34.10 0.86 27.32
C LEU A 93 32.78 1.10 28.05
N VAL A 94 32.28 0.08 28.74
CA VAL A 94 30.99 0.12 29.45
C VAL A 94 31.12 -0.46 30.85
N VAL A 95 30.27 0.02 31.75
CA VAL A 95 30.18 -0.42 33.14
C VAL A 95 28.83 -1.09 33.35
N PHE A 96 28.86 -2.33 33.79
CA PHE A 96 27.71 -3.04 34.33
C PHE A 96 27.75 -3.00 35.85
N GLN A 97 26.60 -2.73 36.47
CA GLN A 97 26.38 -2.81 37.91
C GLN A 97 25.21 -3.75 38.17
N GLY A 98 25.42 -4.76 39.00
CA GLY A 98 24.40 -5.71 39.41
C GLY A 98 24.71 -6.29 40.77
N ASN A 99 24.06 -7.39 41.14
CA ASN A 99 24.29 -8.07 42.40
C ASN A 99 25.23 -9.28 42.21
N HIS A 100 26.16 -9.55 43.13
CA HIS A 100 26.97 -10.78 43.10
C HIS A 100 26.14 -12.03 43.35
N TYR A 101 25.09 -11.90 44.16
CA TYR A 101 24.26 -12.98 44.64
C TYR A 101 22.91 -13.01 43.93
N LEU A 102 22.24 -14.17 43.92
CA LEU A 102 20.83 -14.23 43.52
C LEU A 102 19.98 -13.57 44.61
N TYR A 103 19.31 -12.47 44.28
CA TYR A 103 18.39 -11.82 45.19
C TYR A 103 17.10 -12.62 45.32
N SER A 104 17.02 -13.47 46.35
CA SER A 104 15.89 -14.35 46.60
C SER A 104 15.47 -14.31 48.06
N PRO A 105 14.19 -14.58 48.36
CA PRO A 105 13.72 -14.61 49.74
C PRO A 105 14.08 -15.91 50.48
N TYR A 106 14.77 -16.84 49.81
CA TYR A 106 15.13 -18.16 50.32
C TYR A 106 16.63 -18.23 50.65
N LEU A 107 16.98 -19.06 51.63
CA LEU A 107 18.38 -19.41 51.90
C LEU A 107 18.94 -20.13 50.67
N THR A 108 20.17 -19.80 50.28
CA THR A 108 20.88 -20.47 49.18
C THR A 108 22.14 -21.16 49.69
N ARG A 109 22.16 -22.48 49.66
CA ARG A 109 23.28 -23.28 50.19
C ARG A 109 24.55 -23.14 49.36
N ILE A 110 24.43 -23.24 48.04
CA ILE A 110 25.55 -23.06 47.12
C ILE A 110 25.09 -22.22 45.94
N GLN A 111 25.85 -21.19 45.59
CA GLN A 111 25.65 -20.45 44.35
C GLN A 111 26.95 -20.19 43.61
N SER A 112 26.86 -20.21 42.28
CA SER A 112 27.93 -19.79 41.38
C SER A 112 27.37 -18.84 40.33
N SER A 113 28.16 -17.83 39.98
CA SER A 113 27.78 -16.81 39.01
C SER A 113 28.83 -16.72 37.92
N ARG A 114 28.42 -16.98 36.68
CA ARG A 114 29.25 -16.86 35.48
C ARG A 114 28.85 -15.61 34.72
N VAL A 115 29.81 -14.75 34.42
CA VAL A 115 29.61 -13.54 33.61
C VAL A 115 30.30 -13.72 32.27
N ARG A 116 29.57 -13.55 31.17
CA ARG A 116 30.09 -13.56 29.80
C ARG A 116 30.19 -12.13 29.29
N LEU A 117 31.32 -11.77 28.69
CA LEU A 117 31.64 -10.42 28.24
C LEU A 117 31.70 -10.35 26.72
N ALA A 118 31.53 -9.14 26.16
CA ALA A 118 31.65 -8.88 24.73
C ALA A 118 33.09 -8.98 24.20
N SER A 119 34.09 -8.88 25.09
CA SER A 119 35.51 -8.88 24.77
C SER A 119 36.32 -9.36 25.98
N LYS A 120 37.51 -9.89 25.70
CA LYS A 120 38.51 -10.24 26.73
C LYS A 120 39.12 -9.02 27.44
N ASN A 121 38.96 -7.83 26.86
CA ASN A 121 39.49 -6.58 27.39
C ASN A 121 38.60 -6.09 28.54
N VAL A 122 39.14 -6.19 29.75
CA VAL A 122 38.46 -5.82 31.00
C VAL A 122 39.37 -4.88 31.77
N GLU A 123 38.87 -3.69 32.07
CA GLU A 123 39.58 -2.67 32.85
C GLU A 123 39.57 -3.05 34.33
N THR A 124 38.36 -3.23 34.89
CA THR A 124 38.19 -3.56 36.31
C THR A 124 36.99 -4.47 36.52
N TYR A 125 37.07 -5.33 37.53
CA TYR A 125 35.94 -6.12 38.01
C TYR A 125 36.11 -6.38 39.50
N THR A 126 34.99 -6.50 40.21
CA THR A 126 34.95 -6.78 41.65
C THR A 126 35.62 -8.13 41.97
N LYS A 127 36.31 -8.23 43.11
CA LYS A 127 37.15 -9.39 43.47
C LYS A 127 36.59 -10.25 44.60
N LEU A 128 35.27 -10.19 44.80
CA LEU A 128 34.59 -10.94 45.85
C LEU A 128 34.76 -12.45 45.65
N GLY A 129 35.31 -13.13 46.66
CA GLY A 129 35.48 -14.59 46.62
C GLY A 129 36.60 -15.09 45.68
N ASN A 130 37.58 -14.24 45.35
CA ASN A 130 38.70 -14.57 44.45
C ASN A 130 38.25 -15.12 43.09
N PRO A 131 37.49 -14.34 42.30
CA PRO A 131 36.91 -14.79 41.05
C PRO A 131 37.99 -15.18 40.03
N SER A 132 37.71 -16.24 39.26
CA SER A 132 38.55 -16.65 38.13
C SER A 132 38.13 -15.87 36.88
N LYS A 133 39.11 -15.49 36.05
CA LYS A 133 38.85 -14.91 34.72
C LYS A 133 39.52 -15.80 33.68
N ASN A 134 38.74 -16.24 32.70
CA ASN A 134 39.20 -16.98 31.55
C ASN A 134 38.70 -16.30 30.28
N ASP A 135 39.59 -15.62 29.56
CA ASP A 135 39.28 -14.80 28.37
C ASP A 135 38.08 -13.85 28.57
N GLU A 136 36.94 -14.18 27.98
CA GLU A 136 35.68 -13.42 27.97
C GLU A 136 34.72 -13.83 29.11
N MET A 137 35.18 -14.67 30.03
CA MET A 137 34.36 -15.23 31.11
C MET A 137 34.95 -14.91 32.48
N ILE A 138 34.10 -14.45 33.40
CA ILE A 138 34.43 -14.26 34.82
C ILE A 138 33.54 -15.18 35.65
N GLU A 139 34.13 -15.99 36.52
CA GLU A 139 33.38 -16.85 37.43
C GLU A 139 33.55 -16.39 38.88
N TYR A 140 32.41 -16.18 39.55
CA TYR A 140 32.31 -15.83 40.96
C TYR A 140 31.76 -17.02 41.75
N GLY A 141 32.30 -17.19 42.96
CA GLY A 141 31.95 -18.29 43.85
C GLY A 141 32.76 -19.55 43.56
N PRO A 142 32.37 -20.70 44.13
CA PRO A 142 31.09 -20.93 44.79
C PRO A 142 30.97 -20.20 46.13
N PHE A 143 29.85 -19.49 46.33
CA PHE A 143 29.48 -18.92 47.63
C PHE A 143 28.60 -19.91 48.38
N ARG A 144 28.84 -20.06 49.70
CA ARG A 144 28.09 -21.00 50.55
C ARG A 144 27.20 -20.26 51.54
N ASP A 145 26.06 -20.86 51.84
CA ASP A 145 25.10 -20.44 52.89
C ASP A 145 24.75 -18.95 52.83
N VAL A 146 24.29 -18.52 51.66
CA VAL A 146 23.93 -17.13 51.37
C VAL A 146 22.53 -16.86 51.92
N ALA A 147 22.45 -15.89 52.82
CA ALA A 147 21.22 -15.53 53.52
C ALA A 147 20.13 -15.01 52.55
N PRO A 148 18.84 -15.12 52.94
CA PRO A 148 17.75 -14.46 52.23
C PRO A 148 18.01 -12.97 51.99
N PHE A 149 17.63 -12.47 50.81
CA PHE A 149 17.73 -11.07 50.40
C PHE A 149 19.16 -10.48 50.49
N THR A 150 20.20 -11.31 50.40
CA THR A 150 21.59 -10.81 50.41
C THR A 150 21.86 -9.99 49.14
N GLN A 151 22.48 -8.83 49.33
CA GLN A 151 22.86 -7.92 48.26
C GLN A 151 24.33 -7.52 48.42
N ASP A 152 25.10 -7.61 47.34
CA ASP A 152 26.45 -7.07 47.25
C ASP A 152 26.73 -6.60 45.82
N VAL A 153 27.35 -5.43 45.67
CA VAL A 153 27.46 -4.75 44.37
C VAL A 153 28.55 -5.40 43.52
N MET A 154 28.14 -6.02 42.42
CA MET A 154 29.00 -6.51 41.34
C MET A 154 29.17 -5.42 40.30
N LYS A 155 30.42 -4.97 40.10
CA LYS A 155 30.76 -3.94 39.13
C LYS A 155 31.82 -4.46 38.16
N ILE A 156 31.55 -4.33 36.86
CA ILE A 156 32.43 -4.83 35.79
C ILE A 156 32.56 -3.73 34.73
N HIS A 157 33.79 -3.32 34.45
CA HIS A 157 34.16 -2.33 33.44
C HIS A 157 34.95 -3.02 32.33
N TYR A 158 34.37 -3.07 31.13
CA TYR A 158 34.89 -3.87 30.03
C TYR A 158 34.65 -3.21 28.67
N GLU A 159 35.37 -3.67 27.64
CA GLU A 159 35.20 -3.20 26.27
C GLU A 159 33.97 -3.84 25.61
N ASN A 160 33.10 -3.01 25.04
CA ASN A 160 31.94 -3.45 24.28
C ASN A 160 31.63 -2.47 23.14
N ASN A 161 32.05 -2.84 21.93
CA ASN A 161 31.78 -2.07 20.71
C ASN A 161 30.60 -2.63 19.89
N THR A 162 29.74 -3.46 20.50
CA THR A 162 28.52 -3.89 19.80
C THR A 162 27.62 -2.67 19.51
N PRO A 163 26.66 -2.79 18.57
CA PRO A 163 25.71 -1.72 18.29
C PRO A 163 24.82 -1.41 19.52
N PHE A 164 24.95 -0.20 20.07
CA PHE A 164 24.08 0.28 21.16
C PHE A 164 22.94 1.10 20.54
N LEU A 165 21.88 0.40 20.13
CA LEU A 165 20.68 1.01 19.57
C LEU A 165 19.53 0.98 20.57
N THR A 166 18.73 2.04 20.55
CA THR A 166 17.47 2.08 21.28
C THR A 166 16.41 2.76 20.42
N ILE A 167 15.28 2.10 20.26
CA ILE A 167 14.09 2.69 19.64
C ILE A 167 13.40 3.54 20.70
N SER A 168 13.46 4.85 20.52
CA SER A 168 12.81 5.82 21.43
C SER A 168 11.29 5.74 21.30
N SER A 169 10.80 5.56 20.07
CA SER A 169 9.39 5.34 19.79
C SER A 169 9.22 4.57 18.49
N ILE A 170 8.28 3.64 18.49
CA ILE A 170 7.77 3.01 17.27
C ILE A 170 6.25 3.14 17.24
N THR A 171 5.75 3.65 16.12
CA THR A 171 4.31 3.66 15.82
C THR A 171 4.05 2.68 14.71
N ARG A 172 3.39 1.57 15.03
CA ARG A 172 3.01 0.52 14.09
C ARG A 172 1.53 0.68 13.73
N THR A 173 1.26 0.98 12.47
CA THR A 173 -0.09 1.08 11.91
C THR A 173 -0.39 -0.15 11.06
N ILE A 174 -1.48 -0.84 11.38
CA ILE A 174 -1.97 -2.02 10.67
C ILE A 174 -3.33 -1.66 10.09
N GLU A 175 -3.41 -1.52 8.77
CA GLU A 175 -4.66 -1.24 8.07
C GLU A 175 -5.19 -2.50 7.39
N VAL A 176 -6.40 -2.89 7.77
CA VAL A 176 -7.05 -4.11 7.30
C VAL A 176 -8.05 -3.77 6.20
N SER A 177 -7.84 -4.28 4.99
CA SER A 177 -8.78 -4.18 3.89
C SER A 177 -9.42 -5.52 3.55
N HIS A 178 -10.76 -5.57 3.51
CA HIS A 178 -11.48 -6.79 3.09
C HIS A 178 -11.42 -7.03 1.59
N TRP A 179 -10.85 -6.10 0.81
CA TRP A 179 -10.57 -6.29 -0.61
C TRP A 179 -9.36 -7.19 -0.88
N GLY A 180 -8.59 -7.56 0.15
CA GLY A 180 -7.58 -8.62 0.04
C GLY A 180 -6.21 -8.32 0.64
N ASN A 181 -5.96 -7.09 1.09
CA ASN A 181 -4.65 -6.64 1.58
C ASN A 181 -4.69 -6.22 3.05
N ILE A 182 -3.57 -6.43 3.75
CA ILE A 182 -3.29 -5.80 5.04
C ILE A 182 -2.01 -4.98 4.85
N ALA A 183 -2.11 -3.66 5.02
CA ALA A 183 -0.95 -2.77 4.95
C ALA A 183 -0.38 -2.54 6.35
N VAL A 184 0.92 -2.74 6.51
CA VAL A 184 1.64 -2.45 7.75
C VAL A 184 2.64 -1.32 7.48
N GLU A 185 2.60 -0.28 8.31
CA GLU A 185 3.54 0.84 8.26
C GLU A 185 4.09 1.11 9.66
N GLU A 186 5.40 1.15 9.80
CA GLU A 186 6.10 1.41 11.05
C GLU A 186 6.93 2.68 10.93
N THR A 187 6.63 3.66 11.78
CA THR A 187 7.45 4.87 11.96
C THR A 187 8.35 4.68 13.18
N ILE A 188 9.66 4.78 12.99
CA ILE A 188 10.67 4.37 13.97
C ILE A 188 11.62 5.54 14.26
N ASP A 189 11.67 5.94 15.53
CA ASP A 189 12.66 6.86 16.08
C ASP A 189 13.78 6.07 16.76
N LEU A 190 14.96 6.05 16.14
CA LEU A 190 16.11 5.29 16.59
C LEU A 190 17.22 6.23 17.10
N ARG A 191 17.87 5.87 18.19
CA ARG A 191 19.04 6.60 18.71
C ARG A 191 20.18 5.66 19.08
N HIS A 192 21.41 6.13 18.91
CA HIS A 192 22.59 5.41 19.39
C HIS A 192 22.84 5.78 20.87
N THR A 193 22.72 4.82 21.78
CA THR A 193 22.79 5.01 23.24
C THR A 193 24.13 4.65 23.88
N GLY A 194 25.11 4.22 23.07
CA GLY A 194 26.50 4.08 23.50
C GLY A 194 27.18 5.42 23.81
N ALA A 195 28.51 5.41 23.95
CA ALA A 195 29.27 6.61 24.30
C ALA A 195 29.19 7.69 23.21
N ASP A 196 28.89 8.92 23.60
CA ASP A 196 28.67 10.06 22.72
C ASP A 196 29.93 10.43 21.93
N LEU A 197 29.77 10.87 20.68
CA LEU A 197 30.90 11.31 19.87
C LEU A 197 31.52 12.58 20.44
N LYS A 198 32.79 12.49 20.83
CA LYS A 198 33.62 13.60 21.26
C LYS A 198 34.40 14.17 20.08
N GLY A 199 34.21 15.46 19.84
CA GLY A 199 34.92 16.19 18.79
C GLY A 199 34.28 16.05 17.40
N PRO A 200 34.97 16.48 16.34
CA PRO A 200 34.39 16.52 15.00
C PRO A 200 34.34 15.12 14.38
N PHE A 201 33.30 14.88 13.58
CA PHE A 201 33.25 13.74 12.68
C PHE A 201 34.09 14.02 11.42
N SER A 202 35.05 13.15 11.13
CA SER A 202 35.88 13.17 9.92
C SER A 202 35.50 12.02 9.00
N ARG A 203 34.79 12.31 7.90
CA ARG A 203 34.45 11.31 6.88
C ARG A 203 35.70 10.71 6.23
N TYR A 204 36.75 11.50 6.07
CA TYR A 204 38.01 11.04 5.48
C TYR A 204 38.67 9.95 6.34
N ASP A 205 38.77 10.17 7.66
CA ASP A 205 39.32 9.17 8.57
C ASP A 205 38.42 7.94 8.66
N TYR A 206 37.10 8.14 8.65
CA TYR A 206 36.11 7.06 8.67
C TYR A 206 36.22 6.10 7.47
N GLN A 207 36.59 6.62 6.30
CA GLN A 207 36.74 5.82 5.08
C GLN A 207 38.13 5.21 4.94
N ARG A 208 39.17 5.88 5.42
CA ARG A 208 40.57 5.43 5.23
C ARG A 208 41.08 4.53 6.35
N GLN A 209 40.59 4.69 7.57
CA GLN A 209 41.06 3.93 8.73
C GLN A 209 40.03 2.86 9.07
N SER A 210 40.43 1.59 9.06
CA SER A 210 39.56 0.46 9.43
C SER A 210 39.04 0.57 10.86
N ASP A 211 39.86 1.12 11.74
CA ASP A 211 39.64 1.19 13.18
C ASP A 211 38.90 2.47 13.59
N SER A 212 38.58 3.34 12.64
CA SER A 212 37.80 4.54 12.89
C SER A 212 36.30 4.20 12.88
N GLY A 213 35.61 4.48 13.99
CA GLY A 213 34.17 4.27 14.13
C GLY A 213 33.76 2.83 14.38
N ILE A 214 34.56 2.08 15.15
CA ILE A 214 34.29 0.68 15.52
C ILE A 214 32.94 0.56 16.24
N SER A 215 32.62 1.50 17.13
CA SER A 215 31.35 1.56 17.85
C SER A 215 30.20 2.16 17.02
N SER A 216 30.47 2.66 15.81
CA SER A 216 29.44 3.27 14.97
C SER A 216 28.59 2.23 14.25
N ILE A 217 27.37 2.62 13.89
CA ILE A 217 26.40 1.74 13.27
C ILE A 217 26.20 2.14 11.81
N LYS A 218 26.52 1.21 10.91
CA LYS A 218 26.44 1.40 9.46
C LYS A 218 25.13 0.87 8.88
N SER A 219 24.72 -0.30 9.34
CA SER A 219 23.50 -0.99 8.95
C SER A 219 23.02 -1.90 10.08
N PHE A 220 21.76 -2.29 9.97
CA PHE A 220 21.15 -3.36 10.78
C PHE A 220 20.13 -4.11 9.90
N LYS A 221 19.76 -5.32 10.32
CA LYS A 221 18.83 -6.17 9.58
C LYS A 221 17.47 -6.20 10.25
N THR A 222 16.43 -5.92 9.48
CA THR A 222 15.03 -6.07 9.85
C THR A 222 14.50 -7.36 9.23
N ILE A 223 13.69 -8.11 9.98
CA ILE A 223 13.13 -9.39 9.52
C ILE A 223 11.63 -9.21 9.41
N LEU A 224 11.14 -9.21 8.18
CA LEU A 224 9.72 -9.12 7.86
C LEU A 224 9.11 -10.51 7.66
N PRO A 225 7.78 -10.65 7.79
CA PRO A 225 7.10 -11.90 7.46
C PRO A 225 7.37 -12.36 6.02
N ALA A 226 7.40 -13.67 5.78
CA ALA A 226 7.71 -14.28 4.48
C ALA A 226 6.80 -13.77 3.33
N SER A 227 5.57 -13.40 3.64
CA SER A 227 4.58 -12.92 2.68
C SER A 227 4.60 -11.40 2.46
N ALA A 228 5.58 -10.69 3.02
CA ALA A 228 5.74 -9.25 2.83
C ALA A 228 5.99 -8.91 1.36
N GLN A 229 5.17 -8.03 0.82
CA GLN A 229 5.24 -7.50 -0.55
C GLN A 229 5.32 -5.97 -0.53
N ASP A 230 5.72 -5.37 -1.64
CA ASP A 230 5.79 -3.91 -1.82
C ASP A 230 6.52 -3.18 -0.69
N VAL A 231 7.64 -3.72 -0.23
CA VAL A 231 8.42 -3.12 0.86
C VAL A 231 8.99 -1.79 0.42
N TYR A 232 8.75 -0.73 1.20
CA TYR A 232 9.35 0.59 1.00
C TYR A 232 10.00 1.10 2.28
N TYR A 233 11.10 1.83 2.11
CA TYR A 233 11.91 2.41 3.18
C TYR A 233 12.20 3.88 2.86
N ARG A 234 11.66 4.79 3.68
CA ARG A 234 11.69 6.24 3.46
C ARG A 234 11.91 7.00 4.75
N ASP A 235 12.23 8.28 4.64
CA ASP A 235 12.20 9.23 5.74
C ASP A 235 11.35 10.46 5.39
N GLU A 236 11.36 11.47 6.27
CA GLU A 236 10.58 12.71 6.09
C GLU A 236 10.94 13.47 4.80
N ILE A 237 12.17 13.29 4.29
CA ILE A 237 12.64 13.99 3.08
C ILE A 237 12.54 13.14 1.81
N GLY A 238 12.10 11.88 1.91
CA GLY A 238 11.76 11.03 0.78
C GLY A 238 12.37 9.63 0.84
N ASN A 239 12.55 9.02 -0.33
CA ASN A 239 13.04 7.65 -0.42
C ASN A 239 14.50 7.52 0.06
N ILE A 240 14.83 6.40 0.71
CA ILE A 240 16.21 6.03 1.02
C ILE A 240 16.57 4.80 0.18
N SER A 241 17.45 4.99 -0.81
CA SER A 241 17.85 3.91 -1.72
C SER A 241 18.90 2.96 -1.14
N THR A 242 19.44 3.26 0.03
CA THR A 242 20.44 2.43 0.71
C THR A 242 19.75 1.35 1.55
N SER A 243 19.17 0.37 0.87
CA SER A 243 18.60 -0.83 1.49
C SER A 243 18.86 -2.05 0.60
N HIS A 244 18.98 -3.24 1.19
CA HIS A 244 19.09 -4.49 0.46
C HIS A 244 18.06 -5.48 0.96
N LEU A 245 17.13 -5.88 0.10
CA LEU A 245 16.07 -6.84 0.42
C LEU A 245 16.46 -8.21 -0.10
N GLN A 246 16.33 -9.23 0.75
CA GLN A 246 16.57 -10.63 0.42
C GLN A 246 15.36 -11.47 0.85
N VAL A 247 14.69 -12.09 -0.12
CA VAL A 247 13.58 -13.01 0.13
C VAL A 247 14.15 -14.38 0.47
N LEU A 248 13.81 -14.91 1.64
CA LEU A 248 14.15 -16.25 2.11
C LEU A 248 12.89 -17.13 2.08
N GLU A 249 13.04 -18.42 2.40
CA GLU A 249 11.90 -19.36 2.43
C GLU A 249 10.93 -19.07 3.58
N ASP A 250 11.43 -18.57 4.71
CA ASP A 250 10.68 -18.38 5.95
C ASP A 250 10.50 -16.90 6.35
N SER A 251 11.13 -15.98 5.63
CA SER A 251 11.17 -14.56 5.99
C SER A 251 11.62 -13.68 4.84
N VAL A 252 11.46 -12.36 5.00
CA VAL A 252 12.07 -11.36 4.11
C VAL A 252 13.06 -10.53 4.94
N GLU A 253 14.35 -10.69 4.67
CA GLU A 253 15.40 -9.88 5.30
C GLU A 253 15.54 -8.54 4.58
N VAL A 254 15.62 -7.46 5.35
CA VAL A 254 15.88 -6.11 4.84
C VAL A 254 17.10 -5.55 5.58
N GLU A 255 18.23 -5.43 4.91
CA GLU A 255 19.38 -4.68 5.42
C GLU A 255 19.08 -3.18 5.27
N VAL A 256 18.86 -2.51 6.39
CA VAL A 256 18.55 -1.08 6.47
C VAL A 256 19.84 -0.31 6.72
N ARG A 257 20.16 0.64 5.83
CA ARG A 257 21.25 1.61 6.03
C ARG A 257 20.65 3.01 6.19
N PRO A 258 20.82 3.65 7.35
CA PRO A 258 20.49 5.06 7.52
C PRO A 258 21.31 5.96 6.57
N ARG A 259 20.86 7.20 6.34
CA ARG A 259 21.56 8.16 5.44
C ARG A 259 22.99 8.49 5.88
N PHE A 260 23.27 8.32 7.17
CA PHE A 260 24.58 8.54 7.77
C PHE A 260 24.82 7.47 8.85
N PRO A 261 26.08 7.07 9.08
CA PRO A 261 26.40 6.14 10.16
C PRO A 261 26.03 6.78 11.51
N LEU A 262 25.50 6.00 12.44
CA LEU A 262 25.13 6.50 13.76
C LEU A 262 26.32 6.37 14.71
N PHE A 263 26.79 7.50 15.21
CA PHE A 263 27.68 7.55 16.38
C PHE A 263 26.87 7.84 17.65
N GLY A 264 27.44 7.65 18.82
CA GLY A 264 26.76 7.92 20.09
C GLY A 264 26.13 9.31 20.16
N GLY A 265 24.89 9.35 20.62
CA GLY A 265 24.05 10.54 20.72
C GLY A 265 23.31 10.88 19.42
N TRP A 266 23.69 10.30 18.28
CA TRP A 266 23.00 10.56 17.01
C TRP A 266 21.66 9.82 16.95
N LYS A 267 20.73 10.43 16.22
CA LYS A 267 19.35 9.94 16.05
C LYS A 267 19.02 9.84 14.58
N THR A 268 18.21 8.87 14.23
CA THR A 268 17.60 8.75 12.91
C THR A 268 16.12 8.47 13.06
N HIS A 269 15.35 9.01 12.13
CA HIS A 269 13.92 8.79 12.01
C HIS A 269 13.68 8.20 10.64
N TYR A 270 12.94 7.10 10.57
CA TYR A 270 12.58 6.49 9.30
C TYR A 270 11.25 5.76 9.39
N LEU A 271 10.76 5.40 8.22
CA LEU A 271 9.52 4.68 8.06
C LEU A 271 9.76 3.49 7.13
N ILE A 272 9.27 2.33 7.55
CA ILE A 272 9.25 1.11 6.76
C ILE A 272 7.82 0.61 6.64
N GLY A 273 7.40 0.27 5.43
CA GLY A 273 6.05 -0.26 5.20
C GLY A 273 6.04 -1.38 4.18
N TYR A 274 5.04 -2.24 4.29
CA TYR A 274 4.88 -3.44 3.47
C TYR A 274 3.42 -3.90 3.44
N ASN A 275 3.07 -4.63 2.40
CA ASN A 275 1.76 -5.24 2.20
C ASN A 275 1.82 -6.74 2.55
N LEU A 276 0.73 -7.25 3.10
CA LEU A 276 0.56 -8.67 3.40
C LEU A 276 -0.77 -9.18 2.80
N PRO A 277 -0.78 -10.41 2.25
CA PRO A 277 -2.02 -11.02 1.82
C PRO A 277 -2.95 -11.28 3.01
N SER A 278 -4.19 -10.79 2.94
CA SER A 278 -5.13 -10.90 4.06
C SER A 278 -5.46 -12.34 4.47
N TYR A 279 -5.44 -13.30 3.54
CA TYR A 279 -5.83 -14.69 3.80
C TYR A 279 -4.92 -15.42 4.80
N GLU A 280 -3.69 -14.94 5.04
CA GLU A 280 -2.75 -15.55 5.99
C GLU A 280 -3.02 -15.15 7.43
N TYR A 281 -3.55 -13.93 7.63
CA TYR A 281 -3.68 -13.30 8.94
C TYR A 281 -5.14 -13.05 9.35
N LEU A 282 -6.08 -13.12 8.41
CA LEU A 282 -7.49 -12.83 8.63
C LEU A 282 -8.35 -14.10 8.48
N TYR A 283 -8.98 -14.51 9.57
CA TYR A 283 -9.87 -15.66 9.63
C TYR A 283 -11.33 -15.20 9.67
N ALA A 284 -12.22 -15.92 9.00
CA ALA A 284 -13.64 -15.57 8.93
C ALA A 284 -14.54 -16.78 9.19
N LEU A 285 -15.64 -16.55 9.93
CA LEU A 285 -16.73 -17.49 10.16
C LEU A 285 -18.06 -16.73 10.08
N GLY A 286 -18.78 -16.86 8.96
CA GLY A 286 -19.96 -16.03 8.70
C GLY A 286 -19.60 -14.54 8.60
N ASP A 287 -20.21 -13.72 9.44
CA ASP A 287 -19.94 -12.28 9.59
C ASP A 287 -18.94 -11.97 10.72
N GLN A 288 -18.38 -13.00 11.38
CA GLN A 288 -17.35 -12.85 12.40
C GLN A 288 -15.96 -12.98 11.78
N TYR A 289 -15.08 -12.06 12.15
CA TYR A 289 -13.72 -11.99 11.67
C TYR A 289 -12.73 -11.97 12.85
N ALA A 290 -11.58 -12.60 12.66
CA ALA A 290 -10.48 -12.61 13.61
C ALA A 290 -9.18 -12.28 12.88
N LEU A 291 -8.59 -11.13 13.20
CA LEU A 291 -7.26 -10.74 12.74
C LEU A 291 -6.23 -11.26 13.74
N LYS A 292 -5.31 -12.12 13.30
CA LYS A 292 -4.18 -12.59 14.11
C LYS A 292 -2.88 -12.07 13.52
N MET A 293 -2.18 -11.20 14.25
CA MET A 293 -0.90 -10.63 13.80
C MET A 293 0.03 -10.40 14.99
N ARG A 294 1.33 -10.29 14.72
CA ARG A 294 2.32 -9.94 15.75
C ARG A 294 2.07 -8.51 16.27
N LEU A 295 2.12 -8.34 17.58
CA LEU A 295 2.03 -7.05 18.28
C LEU A 295 3.15 -6.09 17.85
N LEU A 296 4.34 -6.66 17.64
CA LEU A 296 5.58 -6.00 17.29
C LEU A 296 6.36 -6.98 16.40
N ASP A 297 7.02 -6.49 15.35
CA ASP A 297 7.97 -7.30 14.56
C ASP A 297 9.42 -7.03 14.97
N HIS A 298 10.30 -7.83 14.37
CA HIS A 298 11.74 -7.71 14.51
C HIS A 298 12.28 -6.54 13.66
N VAL A 299 12.84 -5.53 14.33
CA VAL A 299 13.51 -4.37 13.74
C VAL A 299 15.03 -4.61 13.63
N TYR A 300 15.66 -5.09 14.71
CA TYR A 300 17.06 -5.50 14.77
C TYR A 300 17.30 -6.48 15.92
N ASP A 301 18.38 -7.25 15.84
CA ASP A 301 18.75 -8.24 16.87
C ASP A 301 18.91 -7.58 18.24
N ASP A 302 18.38 -8.20 19.30
CA ASP A 302 18.41 -7.66 20.66
C ASP A 302 17.74 -6.29 20.80
N GLN A 303 16.66 -6.04 20.04
CA GLN A 303 15.97 -4.76 20.08
C GLN A 303 15.46 -4.37 21.46
N VAL A 304 15.49 -3.06 21.70
CA VAL A 304 14.91 -2.43 22.88
C VAL A 304 14.10 -1.20 22.48
N ILE A 305 12.89 -1.11 23.03
CA ILE A 305 11.88 -0.12 22.66
C ILE A 305 11.37 0.57 23.92
N ASP A 306 11.56 1.88 24.00
CA ASP A 306 11.06 2.70 25.10
C ASP A 306 9.53 2.82 25.06
N LEU A 307 8.96 3.04 23.87
CA LEU A 307 7.52 3.22 23.64
C LEU A 307 7.07 2.60 22.31
N LEU A 308 6.15 1.64 22.38
CA LEU A 308 5.39 1.10 21.26
C LEU A 308 3.96 1.66 21.28
N THR A 309 3.51 2.18 20.14
CA THR A 309 2.11 2.48 19.88
C THR A 309 1.63 1.65 18.69
N VAL A 310 0.69 0.74 18.93
CA VAL A 310 0.04 -0.05 17.89
C VAL A 310 -1.30 0.59 17.56
N LYS A 311 -1.54 0.82 16.27
CA LYS A 311 -2.78 1.34 15.71
C LYS A 311 -3.35 0.33 14.72
N ILE A 312 -4.53 -0.22 15.02
CA ILE A 312 -5.22 -1.14 14.13
C ILE A 312 -6.40 -0.40 13.52
N VAL A 313 -6.33 -0.17 12.20
CA VAL A 313 -7.39 0.44 11.41
C VAL A 313 -8.22 -0.67 10.80
N LEU A 314 -9.41 -0.87 11.35
CA LEU A 314 -10.39 -1.80 10.80
C LEU A 314 -11.12 -1.17 9.60
N PRO A 315 -11.84 -1.95 8.79
CA PRO A 315 -12.67 -1.41 7.72
C PRO A 315 -13.88 -0.65 8.25
N GLU A 316 -14.46 0.16 7.37
CA GLU A 316 -15.69 0.90 7.63
C GLU A 316 -16.88 -0.04 7.74
N GLY A 317 -17.77 0.16 8.70
CA GLY A 317 -18.93 -0.73 8.91
C GLY A 317 -18.66 -1.91 9.85
N THR A 318 -17.52 -1.92 10.54
CA THR A 318 -17.31 -2.79 11.69
C THR A 318 -18.24 -2.37 12.83
N PHE A 319 -18.91 -3.34 13.46
CA PHE A 319 -19.89 -3.07 14.54
C PHE A 319 -19.25 -2.67 15.88
N THR A 320 -17.91 -2.56 15.92
CA THR A 320 -17.19 -2.08 17.11
C THR A 320 -17.38 -0.57 17.27
N TRP A 321 -17.35 -0.07 18.51
CA TRP A 321 -17.51 1.36 18.83
C TRP A 321 -16.55 2.29 18.09
N THR A 322 -15.38 1.80 17.67
CA THR A 322 -14.36 2.59 16.96
C THR A 322 -13.67 1.77 15.88
N ARG A 323 -13.48 2.38 14.70
CA ARG A 323 -12.69 1.83 13.58
C ARG A 323 -11.20 1.67 13.92
N LEU A 324 -10.69 2.55 14.79
CA LEU A 324 -9.29 2.60 15.19
C LEU A 324 -9.15 2.03 16.61
N ILE A 325 -8.33 1.01 16.76
CA ILE A 325 -7.90 0.48 18.06
C ILE A 325 -6.48 0.95 18.31
N VAL A 326 -6.23 1.55 19.47
CA VAL A 326 -4.89 2.04 19.86
C VAL A 326 -4.47 1.34 21.14
N ALA A 327 -3.28 0.75 21.13
CA ALA A 327 -2.64 0.17 22.29
C ALA A 327 -1.23 0.74 22.46
N THR A 328 -0.87 1.11 23.68
CA THR A 328 0.46 1.63 24.00
C THR A 328 1.14 0.74 25.03
N LYS A 329 2.41 0.42 24.82
CA LYS A 329 3.23 -0.35 25.75
C LYS A 329 4.62 0.27 25.85
N ARG A 330 5.23 0.20 27.02
CA ARG A 330 6.59 0.71 27.29
C ARG A 330 7.54 -0.43 27.61
N ASN A 331 8.84 -0.18 27.43
CA ASN A 331 9.92 -1.10 27.78
C ASN A 331 9.72 -2.49 27.15
N LEU A 332 9.74 -2.55 25.82
CA LEU A 332 9.68 -3.82 25.09
C LEU A 332 11.07 -4.26 24.66
N VAL A 333 11.21 -5.57 24.54
CA VAL A 333 12.39 -6.27 24.04
C VAL A 333 11.95 -7.31 23.02
N GLU A 334 12.89 -7.88 22.27
CA GLU A 334 12.63 -8.91 21.25
C GLU A 334 11.72 -10.05 21.73
N GLN A 335 11.82 -10.49 22.99
CA GLN A 335 10.99 -11.59 23.52
C GLN A 335 9.50 -11.22 23.70
N HIS A 336 9.14 -9.94 23.53
CA HIS A 336 7.75 -9.49 23.50
C HIS A 336 7.09 -9.61 22.12
N ILE A 337 7.80 -10.11 21.11
CA ILE A 337 7.22 -10.45 19.80
C ILE A 337 6.24 -11.62 20.02
N GLN A 338 4.95 -11.30 20.02
CA GLN A 338 3.85 -12.23 20.30
C GLN A 338 2.66 -11.91 19.40
N ASP A 339 1.86 -12.93 19.09
CA ASP A 339 0.63 -12.75 18.33
C ASP A 339 -0.46 -12.12 19.20
N MET A 340 -1.14 -11.12 18.66
CA MET A 340 -2.40 -10.59 19.17
C MET A 340 -3.55 -10.98 18.23
N VAL A 341 -4.72 -11.19 18.80
CA VAL A 341 -5.94 -11.53 18.05
C VAL A 341 -7.00 -10.46 18.31
N VAL A 342 -7.54 -9.87 17.23
CA VAL A 342 -8.64 -8.91 17.29
C VAL A 342 -9.87 -9.54 16.64
N HIS A 343 -10.92 -9.72 17.44
CA HIS A 343 -12.22 -10.18 16.96
C HIS A 343 -13.12 -8.99 16.65
N TYR A 344 -13.77 -9.01 15.49
CA TYR A 344 -14.76 -8.02 15.10
C TYR A 344 -15.83 -8.65 14.21
N THR A 345 -16.95 -7.96 14.05
CA THR A 345 -18.03 -8.36 13.15
C THR A 345 -18.15 -7.37 12.00
N PHE A 346 -18.39 -7.87 10.80
CA PHE A 346 -18.46 -7.07 9.58
C PHE A 346 -19.46 -7.68 8.61
N ASN A 347 -20.43 -6.87 8.16
CA ASN A 347 -21.39 -7.29 7.14
C ASN A 347 -20.80 -7.09 5.74
N LYS A 348 -20.60 -8.18 5.01
CA LYS A 348 -20.01 -8.17 3.66
C LYS A 348 -20.74 -7.27 2.66
N ILE A 349 -22.05 -7.06 2.83
CA ILE A 349 -22.83 -6.19 1.94
C ILE A 349 -22.34 -4.74 2.01
N LEU A 350 -21.79 -4.31 3.16
CA LEU A 350 -21.25 -2.95 3.33
C LEU A 350 -20.04 -2.68 2.42
N MET A 351 -19.33 -3.69 1.92
CA MET A 351 -18.24 -3.47 0.94
C MET A 351 -18.73 -2.81 -0.35
N LEU A 352 -20.02 -2.98 -0.72
CA LEU A 352 -20.59 -2.36 -1.92
C LEU A 352 -20.72 -0.83 -1.79
N GLN A 353 -20.62 -0.26 -0.58
CA GLN A 353 -20.73 1.17 -0.39
C GLN A 353 -19.59 1.93 -1.09
N GLU A 354 -18.36 1.42 -1.08
CA GLU A 354 -17.19 2.13 -1.63
C GLU A 354 -17.29 2.30 -3.16
N PRO A 355 -17.58 1.25 -3.97
CA PRO A 355 -17.80 1.44 -5.41
C PRO A 355 -19.05 2.28 -5.72
N LEU A 356 -20.13 2.13 -4.94
CA LEU A 356 -21.36 2.89 -5.16
C LEU A 356 -21.17 4.39 -4.89
N LEU A 357 -20.32 4.78 -3.94
CA LEU A 357 -19.94 6.18 -3.73
C LEU A 357 -19.25 6.78 -4.96
N VAL A 358 -18.34 6.03 -5.58
CA VAL A 358 -17.66 6.46 -6.81
C VAL A 358 -18.65 6.58 -7.97
N VAL A 359 -19.52 5.59 -8.16
CA VAL A 359 -20.59 5.64 -9.18
C VAL A 359 -21.51 6.84 -8.96
N GLY A 360 -21.90 7.10 -7.72
CA GLY A 360 -22.71 8.26 -7.35
C GLY A 360 -22.03 9.59 -7.70
N ALA A 361 -20.75 9.73 -7.42
CA ALA A 361 -19.99 10.94 -7.75
C ALA A 361 -19.91 11.18 -9.27
N PHE A 362 -19.61 10.14 -10.06
CA PHE A 362 -19.61 10.25 -11.53
C PHE A 362 -21.02 10.54 -12.07
N TYR A 363 -22.05 9.90 -11.53
CA TYR A 363 -23.43 10.13 -11.94
C TYR A 363 -23.84 11.60 -11.75
N ILE A 364 -23.51 12.20 -10.59
CA ILE A 364 -23.78 13.62 -10.32
C ILE A 364 -23.04 14.52 -11.33
N LEU A 365 -21.78 14.21 -11.65
CA LEU A 365 -21.00 14.96 -12.64
C LEU A 365 -21.68 14.94 -14.02
N PHE A 366 -22.04 13.75 -14.53
CA PHE A 366 -22.71 13.61 -15.82
C PHE A 366 -24.09 14.29 -15.83
N PHE A 367 -24.87 14.13 -14.75
CA PHE A 367 -26.16 14.78 -14.62
C PHE A 367 -26.05 16.31 -14.64
N THR A 368 -25.01 16.86 -14.01
CA THR A 368 -24.72 18.30 -14.03
C THR A 368 -24.37 18.78 -15.44
N VAL A 369 -23.56 18.02 -16.19
CA VAL A 369 -23.23 18.32 -17.60
C VAL A 369 -24.49 18.32 -18.47
N ILE A 370 -25.39 17.35 -18.29
CA ILE A 370 -26.66 17.27 -19.03
C ILE A 370 -27.53 18.51 -18.78
N ILE A 371 -27.58 18.99 -17.53
CA ILE A 371 -28.37 20.18 -17.18
C ILE A 371 -27.74 21.47 -17.74
N TYR A 372 -26.41 21.54 -17.84
CA TYR A 372 -25.69 22.79 -18.10
C TYR A 372 -25.67 23.25 -19.58
N ASP A 373 -26.07 22.43 -20.57
CA ASP A 373 -25.99 22.81 -22.00
C ASP A 373 -27.36 23.15 -22.64
N PRO A 374 -27.92 24.34 -22.40
CA PRO A 374 -29.16 24.78 -23.08
C PRO A 374 -28.96 25.04 -24.58
N ALA A 375 -27.71 25.15 -25.06
CA ALA A 375 -27.41 25.31 -26.48
C ALA A 375 -27.28 23.97 -27.22
N ALA A 376 -27.18 22.84 -26.51
CA ALA A 376 -27.21 21.51 -27.11
C ALA A 376 -28.55 21.22 -27.77
N GLU A 377 -29.67 21.66 -27.18
CA GLU A 377 -31.00 21.32 -27.70
C GLU A 377 -31.21 21.83 -29.13
N VAL A 378 -30.83 23.08 -29.40
CA VAL A 378 -30.92 23.67 -30.75
C VAL A 378 -29.98 22.95 -31.72
N ARG A 379 -28.73 22.66 -31.32
CA ARG A 379 -27.76 21.91 -32.14
C ARG A 379 -28.26 20.50 -32.47
N MET A 380 -28.84 19.80 -31.50
CA MET A 380 -29.39 18.45 -31.68
C MET A 380 -30.62 18.46 -32.59
N LYS A 381 -31.49 19.47 -32.47
CA LYS A 381 -32.64 19.65 -33.38
C LYS A 381 -32.17 19.90 -34.81
N VAL A 382 -31.22 20.81 -35.01
CA VAL A 382 -30.65 21.09 -36.34
C VAL A 382 -30.01 19.83 -36.93
N ALA A 383 -29.18 19.12 -36.18
CA ALA A 383 -28.53 17.87 -36.63
C ALA A 383 -29.55 16.76 -36.98
N SER A 384 -30.61 16.60 -36.18
CA SER A 384 -31.67 15.62 -36.48
C SER A 384 -32.42 15.97 -37.77
N ILE A 385 -32.66 17.26 -38.01
CA ILE A 385 -33.35 17.70 -39.22
C ILE A 385 -32.44 17.55 -40.46
N THR A 386 -31.14 17.84 -40.36
CA THR A 386 -30.20 17.67 -41.48
C THR A 386 -30.04 16.21 -41.88
N GLU A 387 -29.99 15.27 -40.92
CA GLU A 387 -29.94 13.82 -41.18
C GLU A 387 -31.21 13.33 -41.93
N GLN A 388 -32.38 13.86 -41.56
CA GLN A 388 -33.64 13.57 -42.28
C GLN A 388 -33.59 14.12 -43.71
N VAL A 389 -33.06 15.33 -43.92
CA VAL A 389 -32.88 15.89 -45.27
C VAL A 389 -31.93 15.02 -46.10
N LEU A 390 -30.77 14.64 -45.56
CA LEU A 390 -29.79 13.76 -46.21
C LEU A 390 -30.44 12.44 -46.65
N THR A 391 -31.24 11.83 -45.79
CA THR A 391 -31.98 10.59 -46.10
C THR A 391 -32.96 10.78 -47.26
N LEU A 392 -33.70 11.89 -47.29
CA LEU A 392 -34.69 12.15 -48.36
C LEU A 392 -34.02 12.52 -49.69
N VAL A 393 -32.90 13.26 -49.67
CA VAL A 393 -32.14 13.58 -50.89
C VAL A 393 -31.55 12.32 -51.51
N ASN A 394 -30.95 11.44 -50.69
CA ASN A 394 -30.43 10.15 -51.16
C ASN A 394 -31.54 9.29 -51.80
N LYS A 395 -32.76 9.31 -51.23
CA LYS A 395 -33.93 8.67 -51.85
C LYS A 395 -34.26 9.27 -53.23
N ARG A 396 -34.20 10.60 -53.40
CA ARG A 396 -34.43 11.25 -54.71
C ARG A 396 -33.38 10.85 -55.75
N LEU A 397 -32.10 10.85 -55.37
CA LEU A 397 -31.02 10.40 -56.26
C LEU A 397 -31.23 8.94 -56.72
N GLY A 398 -31.74 8.09 -55.82
CA GLY A 398 -32.16 6.73 -56.16
C GLY A 398 -33.28 6.65 -57.20
N LEU A 399 -34.24 7.57 -57.18
CA LEU A 399 -35.34 7.61 -58.18
C LEU A 399 -34.81 7.84 -59.60
N TYR A 400 -33.78 8.67 -59.76
CA TYR A 400 -33.21 8.94 -61.08
C TYR A 400 -32.47 7.73 -61.66
N ARG A 401 -31.75 6.98 -60.81
CA ARG A 401 -31.12 5.71 -61.20
C ARG A 401 -32.17 4.69 -61.64
N HIS A 402 -33.27 4.59 -60.89
CA HIS A 402 -34.37 3.71 -61.27
C HIS A 402 -35.03 4.15 -62.60
N MET A 403 -35.13 5.45 -62.86
CA MET A 403 -35.63 5.95 -64.14
C MET A 403 -34.73 5.53 -65.30
N ASP A 404 -33.40 5.54 -65.13
CA ASP A 404 -32.47 5.05 -66.15
C ASP A 404 -32.71 3.56 -66.48
N GLU A 405 -32.99 2.73 -65.47
CA GLU A 405 -33.34 1.32 -65.67
C GLU A 405 -34.66 1.14 -66.43
N VAL A 406 -35.67 1.97 -66.14
CA VAL A 406 -36.95 1.98 -66.87
C VAL A 406 -36.72 2.37 -68.33
N VAL A 407 -35.93 3.42 -68.59
CA VAL A 407 -35.59 3.86 -69.95
C VAL A 407 -34.82 2.79 -70.72
N ASN A 408 -33.86 2.11 -70.08
CA ASN A 408 -33.08 1.05 -70.71
C ASN A 408 -33.93 -0.18 -71.04
N ARG A 409 -34.87 -0.56 -70.16
CA ARG A 409 -35.86 -1.61 -70.45
C ARG A 409 -36.74 -1.24 -71.63
N TYR A 410 -37.22 0.00 -71.68
CA TYR A 410 -38.04 0.49 -72.80
C TYR A 410 -37.33 0.40 -74.15
N LYS A 411 -36.03 0.75 -74.22
CA LYS A 411 -35.22 0.62 -75.45
C LYS A 411 -35.22 -0.82 -76.00
N GLN A 412 -35.34 -1.83 -75.14
CA GLN A 412 -35.34 -3.24 -75.50
C GLN A 412 -36.75 -3.78 -75.78
N SER A 413 -37.71 -3.50 -74.88
CA SER A 413 -39.06 -4.07 -74.93
C SER A 413 -40.03 -3.32 -75.85
N ARG A 414 -39.76 -2.03 -76.13
CA ARG A 414 -40.64 -1.07 -76.81
C ARG A 414 -42.00 -0.86 -76.11
N ASP A 415 -42.10 -1.23 -74.83
CA ASP A 415 -43.32 -1.07 -74.03
C ASP A 415 -43.50 0.38 -73.55
N SER A 416 -44.25 1.16 -74.33
CA SER A 416 -44.60 2.55 -73.98
C SER A 416 -45.49 2.68 -72.74
N GLY A 417 -46.23 1.63 -72.36
CA GLY A 417 -47.06 1.62 -71.16
C GLY A 417 -46.21 1.63 -69.89
N ALA A 418 -45.19 0.76 -69.85
CA ALA A 418 -44.23 0.69 -68.73
C ALA A 418 -43.36 1.95 -68.59
N LEU A 419 -42.99 2.60 -69.70
CA LEU A 419 -42.25 3.86 -69.65
C LEU A 419 -43.10 5.00 -69.07
N ASN A 420 -44.35 5.11 -69.54
CA ASN A 420 -45.28 6.14 -69.07
C ASN A 420 -45.64 5.96 -67.58
N SER A 421 -45.82 4.72 -67.13
CA SER A 421 -46.05 4.43 -65.71
C SER A 421 -44.83 4.76 -64.85
N GLY A 422 -43.62 4.41 -65.30
CA GLY A 422 -42.37 4.76 -64.63
C GLY A 422 -42.14 6.28 -64.52
N ARG A 423 -42.43 7.03 -65.59
CA ARG A 423 -42.38 8.50 -65.57
C ARG A 423 -43.37 9.11 -64.56
N LYS A 424 -44.61 8.62 -64.54
CA LYS A 424 -45.63 9.08 -63.58
C LYS A 424 -45.24 8.76 -62.14
N ALA A 425 -44.62 7.59 -61.90
CA ALA A 425 -44.10 7.21 -60.60
C ALA A 425 -42.95 8.12 -60.15
N LEU A 426 -41.99 8.43 -61.04
CA LEU A 426 -40.92 9.39 -60.76
C LEU A 426 -41.47 10.76 -60.39
N GLU A 427 -42.42 11.31 -61.16
CA GLU A 427 -43.03 12.62 -60.89
C GLU A 427 -43.75 12.66 -59.55
N THR A 428 -44.50 11.60 -59.23
CA THR A 428 -45.27 11.50 -57.98
C THR A 428 -44.34 11.41 -56.77
N SER A 429 -43.36 10.50 -56.81
CA SER A 429 -42.39 10.30 -55.72
C SER A 429 -41.47 11.52 -55.54
N HIS A 430 -41.02 12.14 -56.63
CA HIS A 430 -40.22 13.36 -56.58
C HIS A 430 -41.00 14.52 -55.94
N ARG A 431 -42.28 14.68 -56.30
CA ARG A 431 -43.15 15.71 -55.69
C ARG A 431 -43.38 15.46 -54.20
N ALA A 432 -43.63 14.21 -53.80
CA ALA A 432 -43.79 13.86 -52.38
C ALA A 432 -42.52 14.20 -51.57
N LEU A 433 -41.35 13.73 -52.02
CA LEU A 433 -40.07 14.05 -51.37
C LEU A 433 -39.74 15.55 -51.41
N THR A 434 -40.27 16.31 -52.37
CA THR A 434 -40.20 17.78 -52.43
C THR A 434 -40.97 18.45 -51.32
N ASN A 435 -42.19 18.00 -51.07
CA ASN A 435 -42.98 18.54 -49.98
C ASN A 435 -42.35 18.20 -48.61
N ASP A 436 -41.84 16.97 -48.45
CA ASP A 436 -41.21 16.54 -47.20
C ASP A 436 -39.94 17.36 -46.91
N ILE A 437 -39.05 17.52 -47.89
CA ILE A 437 -37.83 18.33 -47.72
C ILE A 437 -38.16 19.82 -47.51
N ASN A 438 -39.18 20.37 -48.18
CA ASN A 438 -39.63 21.74 -47.90
C ASN A 438 -40.11 21.92 -46.46
N SER A 439 -40.81 20.93 -45.90
CA SER A 439 -41.24 20.97 -44.50
C SER A 439 -40.04 20.99 -43.54
N LEU A 440 -39.00 20.19 -43.81
CA LEU A 440 -37.77 20.15 -43.02
C LEU A 440 -36.96 21.44 -43.19
N GLN A 441 -36.92 22.01 -44.39
CA GLN A 441 -36.26 23.28 -44.65
C GLN A 441 -36.90 24.44 -43.87
N VAL A 442 -38.24 24.50 -43.80
CA VAL A 442 -38.94 25.50 -42.98
C VAL A 442 -38.61 25.34 -41.50
N ARG A 443 -38.51 24.08 -41.03
CA ARG A 443 -38.08 23.79 -39.65
C ARG A 443 -36.64 24.22 -39.39
N LEU A 444 -35.70 23.99 -40.32
CA LEU A 444 -34.32 24.50 -40.19
C LEU A 444 -34.26 26.03 -40.10
N LYS A 445 -35.10 26.74 -40.88
CA LYS A 445 -35.20 28.22 -40.80
C LYS A 445 -35.76 28.68 -39.45
N ALA A 446 -36.74 27.96 -38.91
CA ALA A 446 -37.34 28.27 -37.61
C ALA A 446 -36.33 28.11 -36.46
N GLU A 447 -35.40 27.16 -36.57
CA GLU A 447 -34.27 26.99 -35.64
C GLU A 447 -33.10 27.97 -35.90
N GLY A 448 -33.21 28.87 -36.88
CA GLY A 448 -32.20 29.89 -37.18
C GLY A 448 -30.94 29.37 -37.89
N SER A 449 -30.98 28.18 -38.50
CA SER A 449 -29.84 27.56 -39.17
C SER A 449 -29.64 28.08 -40.61
N ASP A 450 -28.40 28.43 -40.93
CA ASP A 450 -27.91 28.78 -42.27
C ASP A 450 -27.94 27.60 -43.25
N LEU A 451 -27.97 26.36 -42.74
CA LEU A 451 -28.11 25.14 -43.54
C LEU A 451 -29.41 25.10 -44.35
N ALA A 452 -30.44 25.85 -43.93
CA ALA A 452 -31.69 25.96 -44.70
C ALA A 452 -31.51 26.58 -46.09
N GLU A 453 -30.47 27.41 -46.28
CA GLU A 453 -30.13 27.99 -47.59
C GLU A 453 -29.46 26.95 -48.48
N LYS A 454 -28.54 26.15 -47.92
CA LYS A 454 -27.92 25.02 -48.62
C LYS A 454 -28.95 23.99 -49.08
N VAL A 455 -29.94 23.68 -48.23
CA VAL A 455 -31.07 22.80 -48.61
C VAL A 455 -31.89 23.42 -49.76
N ALA A 456 -32.06 24.75 -49.79
CA ALA A 456 -32.74 25.43 -50.89
C ALA A 456 -32.00 25.26 -52.21
N GLU A 457 -30.68 25.46 -52.18
CA GLU A 457 -29.81 25.31 -53.34
C GLU A 457 -29.81 23.87 -53.84
N LEU A 458 -29.72 22.90 -52.93
CA LEU A 458 -29.80 21.49 -53.25
C LEU A 458 -31.11 21.15 -53.98
N GLN A 459 -32.25 21.63 -53.47
CA GLN A 459 -33.55 21.39 -54.12
C GLN A 459 -33.62 21.98 -55.54
N LYS A 460 -32.95 23.11 -55.79
CA LYS A 460 -32.86 23.71 -57.11
C LYS A 460 -32.05 22.84 -58.07
N LEU A 461 -30.90 22.31 -57.63
CA LEU A 461 -30.06 21.41 -58.43
C LEU A 461 -30.77 20.07 -58.70
N ASP A 462 -31.41 19.50 -57.68
CA ASP A 462 -32.19 18.25 -57.80
C ASP A 462 -33.35 18.40 -58.80
N GLY A 463 -34.03 19.55 -58.81
CA GLY A 463 -35.03 19.88 -59.83
C GLY A 463 -34.45 19.85 -61.26
N GLN A 464 -33.23 20.34 -61.47
CA GLN A 464 -32.56 20.28 -62.76
C GLN A 464 -32.18 18.85 -63.15
N VAL A 465 -31.75 18.03 -62.19
CA VAL A 465 -31.46 16.59 -62.42
C VAL A 465 -32.72 15.86 -62.87
N LYS A 466 -33.87 16.12 -62.23
CA LYS A 466 -35.17 15.58 -62.64
C LYS A 466 -35.50 15.96 -64.08
N ASP A 467 -35.36 17.22 -64.45
CA ASP A 467 -35.66 17.70 -65.80
C ASP A 467 -34.78 17.01 -66.86
N LEU A 468 -33.49 16.81 -66.56
CA LEU A 468 -32.57 16.06 -67.43
C LEU A 468 -32.95 14.58 -67.53
N ALA A 469 -33.39 13.95 -66.44
CA ALA A 469 -33.89 12.56 -66.46
C ALA A 469 -35.16 12.43 -67.32
N CYS A 470 -36.09 13.39 -67.22
CA CYS A 470 -37.28 13.45 -68.09
C CYS A 470 -36.92 13.69 -69.56
N ARG A 471 -35.94 14.55 -69.86
CA ARG A 471 -35.44 14.76 -71.23
C ARG A 471 -34.76 13.51 -71.81
N SER A 472 -33.99 12.78 -71.00
CA SER A 472 -33.38 11.50 -71.40
C SER A 472 -34.44 10.47 -71.79
N CYS A 473 -35.52 10.40 -71.02
CA CYS A 473 -36.69 9.57 -71.33
C CYS A 473 -37.33 9.96 -72.68
N GLN A 474 -37.56 11.25 -72.93
CA GLN A 474 -38.14 11.73 -74.20
C GLN A 474 -37.26 11.44 -75.41
N GLU A 475 -35.94 11.60 -75.28
CA GLU A 475 -35.01 11.27 -76.37
C GLU A 475 -35.00 9.76 -76.66
N ALA A 476 -35.15 8.91 -75.62
CA ALA A 476 -35.28 7.46 -75.81
C ALA A 476 -36.57 7.08 -76.57
N GLU A 477 -37.70 7.73 -76.27
CA GLU A 477 -38.94 7.58 -77.05
C GLU A 477 -38.74 7.98 -78.52
N ARG A 478 -38.06 9.10 -78.77
CA ARG A 478 -37.79 9.58 -80.14
C ARG A 478 -36.89 8.62 -80.91
N LEU A 479 -35.91 7.98 -80.26
CA LEU A 479 -35.08 6.95 -80.86
C LEU A 479 -35.92 5.72 -81.25
N VAL A 480 -36.71 5.17 -80.33
CA VAL A 480 -37.47 3.94 -80.54
C VAL A 480 -38.57 4.11 -81.60
N VAL A 481 -39.20 5.29 -81.67
CA VAL A 481 -40.21 5.64 -82.69
C VAL A 481 -39.56 6.05 -84.04
N GLY A 482 -38.23 6.07 -84.13
CA GLY A 482 -37.49 6.36 -85.37
C GLY A 482 -37.44 7.84 -85.76
N LYS A 483 -37.77 8.75 -84.83
CA LYS A 483 -37.76 10.21 -85.05
C LYS A 483 -36.37 10.83 -84.92
N VAL A 484 -35.36 10.08 -84.44
CA VAL A 484 -33.96 10.51 -84.29
C VAL A 484 -33.04 9.36 -84.74
N LYS A 485 -31.98 9.69 -85.49
CA LYS A 485 -30.96 8.71 -85.90
C LYS A 485 -30.12 8.27 -84.70
N LYS A 486 -29.65 7.02 -84.71
CA LYS A 486 -28.86 6.42 -83.62
C LYS A 486 -27.63 7.25 -83.23
N GLU A 487 -26.90 7.79 -84.20
CA GLU A 487 -25.71 8.63 -83.97
C GLU A 487 -26.05 9.91 -83.21
N ALA A 488 -27.10 10.63 -83.64
CA ALA A 488 -27.56 11.85 -82.99
C ALA A 488 -28.10 11.60 -81.56
N TYR A 489 -28.74 10.45 -81.34
CA TYR A 489 -29.18 10.05 -80.01
C TYR A 489 -28.01 9.81 -79.05
N ILE A 490 -26.97 9.11 -79.50
CA ILE A 490 -25.78 8.82 -78.67
C ILE A 490 -25.09 10.12 -78.26
N GLU A 491 -24.98 11.10 -79.16
CA GLU A 491 -24.40 12.41 -78.86
C GLU A 491 -25.25 13.20 -77.85
N ASN A 492 -26.57 13.24 -78.05
CA ASN A 492 -27.51 13.88 -77.13
C ASN A 492 -27.52 13.22 -75.73
N GLU A 493 -27.55 11.89 -75.67
CA GLU A 493 -27.54 11.12 -74.43
C GLU A 493 -26.23 11.33 -73.66
N LYS A 494 -25.09 11.38 -74.35
CA LYS A 494 -23.79 11.70 -73.75
C LYS A 494 -23.78 13.10 -73.15
N GLY A 495 -24.34 14.09 -73.84
CA GLY A 495 -24.47 15.46 -73.33
C GLY A 495 -25.38 15.58 -72.11
N LEU A 496 -26.53 14.91 -72.13
CA LEU A 496 -27.48 14.88 -71.01
C LEU A 496 -26.90 14.18 -69.78
N THR A 497 -26.23 13.04 -69.98
CA THR A 497 -25.61 12.26 -68.91
C THR A 497 -24.45 13.02 -68.28
N GLY A 498 -23.60 13.67 -69.09
CA GLY A 498 -22.50 14.50 -68.59
C GLY A 498 -22.98 15.65 -67.69
N ARG A 499 -24.01 16.39 -68.13
CA ARG A 499 -24.62 17.46 -67.32
C ARG A 499 -25.28 16.94 -66.05
N ARG A 500 -25.90 15.76 -66.10
CA ARG A 500 -26.49 15.13 -64.92
C ARG A 500 -25.44 14.74 -63.89
N LEU A 501 -24.33 14.15 -64.32
CA LEU A 501 -23.21 13.80 -63.42
C LEU A 501 -22.60 15.04 -62.77
N GLU A 502 -22.44 16.14 -63.51
CA GLU A 502 -21.97 17.41 -62.96
C GLU A 502 -22.91 17.94 -61.86
N LEU A 503 -24.22 17.92 -62.09
CA LEU A 503 -25.20 18.37 -61.09
C LEU A 503 -25.24 17.46 -59.87
N VAL A 504 -25.16 16.15 -60.05
CA VAL A 504 -25.09 15.19 -58.92
C VAL A 504 -23.83 15.42 -58.10
N SER A 505 -22.68 15.64 -58.73
CA SER A 505 -21.43 15.96 -58.02
C SER A 505 -21.53 17.26 -57.22
N ARG A 506 -22.24 18.27 -57.71
CA ARG A 506 -22.52 19.49 -56.94
C ARG A 506 -23.48 19.25 -55.78
N ILE A 507 -24.48 18.39 -55.95
CA ILE A 507 -25.39 17.97 -54.88
C ILE A 507 -24.62 17.23 -53.78
N ASP A 508 -23.74 16.30 -54.15
CA ASP A 508 -22.90 15.55 -53.19
C ASP A 508 -22.00 16.52 -52.39
N GLY A 509 -21.38 17.50 -53.04
CA GLY A 509 -20.59 18.53 -52.34
C GLY A 509 -21.41 19.41 -51.38
N LEU A 510 -22.70 19.65 -51.67
CA LEU A 510 -23.60 20.33 -50.74
C LEU A 510 -24.04 19.43 -49.58
N LEU A 511 -24.20 18.12 -49.82
CA LEU A 511 -24.54 17.13 -48.79
C LEU A 511 -23.40 16.94 -47.80
N ASP A 512 -22.14 16.96 -48.27
CA ASP A 512 -20.95 16.90 -47.39
C ASP A 512 -20.82 18.15 -46.49
N ALA A 513 -21.49 19.25 -46.86
CA ALA A 513 -21.49 20.50 -46.14
C ALA A 513 -22.73 20.70 -45.23
N LEU A 514 -23.63 19.71 -45.16
CA LEU A 514 -24.81 19.63 -44.30
C LEU A 514 -24.52 18.72 -43.10
#